data_AF-A0A2P5MAA4-F1
#
_entry.id   AF-A0A2P5MAA4-F1
#
_cell.length_a   1.000
_cell.length_b   1.000
_cell.length_c   1.000
_cell.angle_alpha   90.00
_cell.angle_beta   90.00
_cell.angle_gamma   90.00
#
_symmetry.space_group_name_H-M   'P 1'
#
loop_
_entity.id
_entity.type
_entity.pdbx_description
1 polymer ?
#
loop_
_entity_poly.entity_id
_entity_poly.type
_entity_poly.pdbx_seq_one_letter_code
_entity_poly.pdbx_strand_id
1 'polypeptide(L)' 'KQNAGFGSYSLSFTKYNVEYSIFQEWNDESEEYSIGVVISVEGKKNIVLNGIKKSQEGSLILLEDENKYIQNDFEKNIE' A
#
# COMPACT_ATOMS: atom_id res chain seq x y z
N LYS A 1 -10.10 13.46 24.48
CA LYS A 1 -9.45 13.56 23.15
C LYS A 1 -10.46 13.08 22.14
N GLN A 2 -11.11 13.97 21.38
CA GLN A 2 -12.04 13.59 20.32
C GLN A 2 -11.29 13.75 18.99
N ASN A 3 -11.38 12.73 18.13
CA ASN A 3 -10.76 12.57 16.81
C ASN A 3 -9.31 12.05 16.81
N ALA A 4 -9.07 10.86 17.36
CA ALA A 4 -7.86 10.13 17.02
C ALA A 4 -8.03 9.47 15.65
N GLY A 5 -7.13 9.78 14.72
CA GLY A 5 -7.09 9.15 13.41
C GLY A 5 -6.55 7.73 13.54
N PHE A 6 -7.27 6.78 12.94
CA PHE A 6 -6.78 5.44 12.69
C PHE A 6 -6.96 5.15 11.21
N GLY A 7 -6.01 4.45 10.62
CA GLY A 7 -6.10 4.08 9.22
C GLY A 7 -5.17 2.93 8.87
N SER A 8 -5.63 2.13 7.92
CA SER A 8 -4.87 1.06 7.30
C SER A 8 -5.14 1.13 5.80
N TYR A 9 -4.08 1.37 5.03
CA TYR A 9 -4.10 1.29 3.58
C TYR A 9 -3.27 0.09 3.16
N SER A 10 -3.80 -0.67 2.19
CA SER A 10 -3.04 -1.75 1.56
C SER A 10 -3.31 -1.82 0.07
N LEU A 11 -2.29 -2.25 -0.66
CA LEU A 11 -2.36 -2.58 -2.07
C LEU A 11 -1.71 -3.95 -2.27
N SER A 12 -2.49 -4.90 -2.77
CA SER A 12 -2.03 -6.27 -3.03
C SER A 12 -2.01 -6.58 -4.52
N PHE A 13 -0.97 -7.24 -4.97
CA PHE A 13 -0.86 -7.75 -6.33
C PHE A 13 -0.07 -9.06 -6.38
N THR A 14 -0.35 -9.87 -7.41
CA THR A 14 0.32 -11.16 -7.60
C THR A 14 1.19 -11.14 -8.84
N LYS A 15 2.42 -11.64 -8.72
CA LYS A 15 3.34 -11.84 -9.84
C LYS A 15 4.13 -13.14 -9.66
N TYR A 16 4.12 -14.00 -10.68
CA TYR A 16 4.82 -15.29 -10.68
C TYR A 16 4.55 -16.16 -9.43
N ASN A 17 3.29 -16.29 -9.02
CA ASN A 17 2.86 -17.03 -7.83
C ASN A 17 3.41 -16.48 -6.49
N VAL A 18 3.82 -15.22 -6.48
CA VAL A 18 4.18 -14.47 -5.28
C VAL A 18 3.17 -13.36 -5.11
N GLU A 19 2.54 -13.30 -3.94
CA GLU A 19 1.67 -12.20 -3.54
C GLU A 19 2.50 -11.14 -2.81
N TYR A 20 2.36 -9.90 -3.23
CA TYR A 20 2.98 -8.74 -2.62
C TYR A 20 1.88 -7.85 -2.07
N SER A 21 1.93 -7.55 -0.78
CA SER A 21 1.01 -6.62 -0.12
C SER A 21 1.81 -5.46 0.46
N ILE A 22 1.68 -4.29 -0.16
CA ILE A 22 2.20 -3.03 0.36
C ILE A 22 1.19 -2.54 1.39
N PHE A 23 1.65 -2.18 2.59
CA PHE A 23 0.78 -1.74 3.66
C PHE A 23 1.30 -0.47 4.33
N GLN A 24 0.38 0.35 4.83
CA GLN A 24 0.64 1.50 5.69
C GLN A 24 -0.45 1.54 6.76
N GLU A 25 -0.07 1.52 8.03
CA GLU A 25 -0.96 1.49 9.19
C GLU A 25 -0.51 2.52 10.21
N TRP A 26 -1.46 3.23 10.81
CA TRP A 26 -1.16 4.17 11.88
C TRP A 26 -2.29 4.28 12.90
N ASN A 27 -1.90 4.64 14.11
CA ASN A 27 -2.79 4.94 15.21
C ASN A 27 -2.28 6.16 15.97
N ASP A 28 -3.05 7.26 15.90
CA ASP A 28 -2.67 8.52 16.54
C ASP A 28 -2.80 8.49 18.09
N GLU A 29 -3.52 7.53 18.67
CA GLU A 29 -3.63 7.38 20.14
C GLU A 29 -2.40 6.70 20.74
N SER A 30 -1.91 5.65 20.06
CA SER A 30 -0.74 4.87 20.49
C SER A 30 0.58 5.36 19.90
N GLU A 31 0.55 6.39 19.03
CA GLU A 31 1.69 6.86 18.24
C GLU A 31 2.34 5.77 17.38
N GLU A 32 1.59 4.70 17.08
CA GLU A 32 2.06 3.58 16.28
C GLU A 32 2.01 3.92 14.80
N TYR A 33 3.06 3.51 14.09
CA TYR A 33 3.15 3.66 12.64
C TYR A 33 3.93 2.48 12.06
N SER A 34 3.35 1.84 11.05
CA SER A 34 3.98 0.75 10.33
C SER A 34 3.78 0.93 8.83
N ILE A 35 4.83 0.71 8.05
CA ILE A 35 4.78 0.69 6.59
C ILE A 35 5.70 -0.41 6.11
N GLY A 36 5.36 -1.09 5.02
CA GLY A 36 6.23 -2.13 4.48
C GLY A 36 5.62 -2.93 3.35
N VAL A 37 6.29 -4.02 3.03
CA VAL A 37 5.85 -4.99 2.03
C VAL A 37 5.83 -6.38 2.66
N VAL A 38 4.68 -7.03 2.63
CA VAL A 38 4.54 -8.45 2.92
C VAL A 38 4.67 -9.23 1.62
N ILE A 39 5.55 -10.22 1.60
CA ILE A 39 5.79 -11.11 0.48
C ILE A 39 5.34 -12.51 0.91
N SER A 40 4.31 -13.03 0.25
CA SER A 40 3.72 -14.33 0.53
C SER A 40 3.94 -15.27 -0.64
N VAL A 41 4.48 -16.45 -0.35
CA VAL A 41 4.63 -17.55 -1.31
C VAL A 41 3.96 -18.76 -0.72
N GLU A 42 3.08 -19.41 -1.48
CA GLU A 42 2.34 -20.57 -1.01
C GLU A 42 3.27 -21.63 -0.40
N GLY A 43 2.91 -22.13 0.78
CA GLY A 43 3.69 -23.13 1.51
C GLY A 43 4.98 -22.62 2.16
N LYS A 44 5.26 -21.31 2.11
CA LYS A 44 6.42 -20.68 2.76
C LYS A 44 5.99 -19.67 3.82
N LYS A 45 6.91 -19.37 4.75
CA LYS A 45 6.72 -18.30 5.71
C LYS A 45 6.76 -16.94 5.00
N ASN A 46 5.84 -16.06 5.36
CA ASN A 46 5.81 -14.70 4.85
C ASN A 46 7.10 -13.95 5.22
N ILE A 47 7.60 -13.17 4.27
CA ILE A 47 8.71 -12.26 4.47
C ILE A 47 8.11 -10.87 4.64
N VAL A 48 8.50 -10.16 5.69
CA VAL A 48 8.08 -8.78 5.94
C VAL A 48 9.29 -7.88 5.77
N LEU A 49 9.21 -6.97 4.80
CA LEU A 49 10.19 -5.91 4.60
C LEU A 49 9.62 -4.63 5.21
N ASN A 50 10.08 -4.29 6.41
CA ASN A 50 9.65 -3.07 7.10
C ASN A 50 10.26 -1.85 6.39
N GLY A 51 9.41 -0.88 6.07
CA GLY A 51 9.80 0.43 5.60
C GLY A 51 10.13 1.38 6.75
N ILE A 52 10.76 2.51 6.42
CA ILE A 52 11.05 3.58 7.37
C ILE A 52 10.06 4.71 7.07
N LYS A 53 9.28 5.14 8.07
CA LYS A 53 8.29 6.23 7.92
C LYS A 53 8.84 7.47 7.18
N LYS A 54 10.09 7.85 7.48
CA LYS A 54 10.76 9.04 6.92
C LYS A 54 11.19 8.88 5.46
N SER A 55 11.25 7.66 4.92
CA SER A 55 11.62 7.41 3.52
C SER A 55 10.42 7.22 2.62
N GLN A 56 9.21 7.42 3.13
CA GLN A 56 8.01 7.34 2.32
C GLN A 56 7.93 8.54 1.39
N GLU A 57 7.76 8.27 0.11
CA GLU A 57 7.45 9.27 -0.91
C GLU A 57 6.06 8.95 -1.46
N GLY A 58 5.14 9.92 -1.40
CA GLY A 58 3.73 9.72 -1.75
C GLY A 58 2.90 9.04 -0.66
N SER A 59 1.63 8.75 -0.95
CA SER A 59 0.72 8.02 -0.07
C SER A 59 -0.12 7.05 -0.89
N LEU A 60 -0.46 5.91 -0.30
CA LEU A 60 -1.60 5.14 -0.77
C LEU A 60 -2.86 5.99 -0.50
N ILE A 61 -3.66 6.22 -1.54
CA ILE A 61 -4.90 6.97 -1.47
C ILE A 61 -6.00 6.04 -1.97
N LEU A 62 -7.08 5.94 -1.20
CA LEU A 62 -8.26 5.20 -1.62
C LEU A 62 -9.05 6.06 -2.62
N LEU A 63 -9.03 5.67 -3.89
CA LEU A 63 -9.65 6.40 -5.00
C LEU A 63 -11.15 6.07 -5.10
N GLU A 64 -11.92 6.18 -4.01
CA GLU A 64 -13.35 5.84 -4.06
C GLU A 64 -14.20 6.83 -4.89
N ASP A 65 -13.68 8.03 -5.23
CA ASP A 65 -14.39 9.05 -6.03
C ASP A 65 -13.52 9.73 -7.13
N GLU A 66 -12.29 9.28 -7.35
CA GLU A 66 -11.31 9.95 -8.23
C GLU A 66 -11.04 9.24 -9.56
N ASN A 67 -11.80 8.19 -9.90
CA ASN A 67 -11.69 7.48 -11.18
C ASN A 67 -11.75 8.42 -12.41
N LYS A 68 -12.44 9.56 -12.29
CA LYS A 68 -12.54 10.59 -13.34
C LYS A 68 -11.25 11.37 -13.61
N TYR A 69 -10.28 11.32 -12.71
CA TYR A 69 -8.99 12.01 -12.82
C TYR A 69 -7.84 11.10 -13.26
N ILE A 70 -8.09 9.79 -13.38
CA ILE A 70 -7.10 8.82 -13.82
C ILE A 70 -7.21 8.67 -15.34
N GLN A 71 -6.35 9.37 -16.07
CA GLN A 71 -6.06 9.04 -17.46
C GLN A 71 -4.90 8.04 -17.48
N ASN A 72 -5.17 6.80 -17.89
CA ASN A 72 -4.11 5.87 -18.25
C ASN A 72 -3.57 6.30 -19.62
N ASP A 73 -2.45 7.02 -19.66
CA ASP A 73 -1.77 7.42 -20.91
C ASP A 73 -1.10 6.24 -21.65
N PHE A 74 -1.53 5.00 -21.42
CA PHE A 74 -1.16 3.86 -22.26
C PHE A 74 -1.97 3.87 -23.56
N GLU A 75 -1.92 4.98 -24.30
CA GLU A 75 -2.23 4.97 -25.72
C GLU A 75 -1.09 4.26 -26.46
N LYS A 76 -1.41 3.01 -26.76
CA LYS A 76 -0.77 2.07 -27.66
C LYS A 76 -0.24 2.76 -28.94
N ASN A 77 1.02 3.19 -28.94
CA ASN A 77 1.77 3.40 -30.19
C ASN A 77 2.08 2.03 -30.81
N ILE A 78 1.09 1.47 -31.51
CA ILE A 78 1.32 0.42 -32.51
C ILE A 78 0.85 1.01 -33.84
N GLU A 79 1.81 1.60 -34.56
CA GLU A 79 1.80 1.64 -36.02
C GLU A 79 2.75 0.56 -36.55
#